data_AF-A0A7V1IFR0-F1
#
_entry.id   AF-A0A7V1IFR0-F1
#
_cell.length_a   1.000
_cell.length_b   1.000
_cell.length_c   1.000
_cell.angle_alpha   90.00
_cell.angle_beta   90.00
_cell.angle_gamma   90.00
#
_symmetry.space_group_name_H-M   'P 1'
#
loop_
_entity.id
_entity.type
_entity.pdbx_description
1 polymer ?
#
loop_
_entity_poly.entity_id
_entity_poly.type
_entity_poly.pdbx_seq_one_letter_code
_entity_poly.pdbx_strand_id
1 'polypeptide(L)'
;MTAAIELLGEEFPAREISGTLSGAGLAWDSTAIIRLTGLTTVPAGVQLTIGPGTRVELEADVRLDVNGAVICGGTAEAPVVFAPRRPDQPWGEVNHDQGRGDYTYTFFTGGGGD
;
A
#
# COMPACT_ATOMS: atom_id res chain seq x y z
N MET A 1 -26.62 23.72 10.29
CA MET A 1 -25.19 24.03 10.16
C MET A 1 -24.60 22.94 9.28
N THR A 2 -24.51 23.19 7.97
CA THR A 2 -23.99 22.22 7.01
C THR A 2 -22.49 22.42 6.95
N ALA A 3 -21.70 21.47 7.45
CA ALA A 3 -20.27 21.47 7.19
C ALA A 3 -20.08 21.11 5.73
N ALA A 4 -19.78 22.10 4.88
CA ALA A 4 -19.25 21.82 3.56
C ALA A 4 -17.84 21.26 3.75
N ILE A 5 -17.59 20.06 3.23
CA ILE A 5 -16.22 19.59 3.02
C ILE A 5 -15.66 20.49 1.92
N GLU A 6 -14.73 21.35 2.30
CA GLU A 6 -13.98 22.16 1.35
C GLU A 6 -12.93 21.23 0.71
N LEU A 7 -13.22 20.76 -0.50
CA LEU A 7 -12.23 20.08 -1.34
C LEU A 7 -11.21 21.16 -1.75
N LEU A 8 -10.10 21.25 -1.01
CA LEU A 8 -8.96 22.05 -1.44
C LEU A 8 -8.54 21.52 -2.82
N GLY A 9 -8.45 22.43 -3.80
CA GLY A 9 -8.34 22.13 -5.23
C GLY A 9 -7.07 21.42 -5.71
N GLU A 10 -6.31 20.82 -4.81
CA GLU A 10 -5.17 19.96 -5.13
C GLU A 10 -5.55 18.53 -4.79
N GLU A 11 -5.70 17.68 -5.81
CA GLU A 11 -5.90 16.25 -5.62
C GLU A 11 -4.77 15.74 -4.71
N PHE A 12 -5.10 15.07 -3.60
CA PHE A 12 -4.08 14.55 -2.70
C PHE A 12 -3.07 13.72 -3.50
N PRO A 13 -1.75 13.99 -3.38
CA PRO A 13 -0.77 13.44 -4.30
C PRO A 13 -0.79 11.91 -4.29
N ALA A 14 -0.52 11.32 -5.45
CA ALA A 14 -0.43 9.88 -5.61
C ALA A 14 0.90 9.48 -6.24
N ARG A 15 1.44 8.37 -5.77
CA ARG A 15 2.67 7.74 -6.29
C ARG A 15 2.31 6.39 -6.90
N GLU A 16 2.44 6.29 -8.21
CA GLU A 16 2.24 5.02 -8.92
C GLU A 16 3.49 4.15 -8.84
N ILE A 17 3.30 2.87 -8.53
CA ILE A 17 4.34 1.87 -8.32
C ILE A 17 3.97 0.59 -9.05
N SER A 18 4.95 0.02 -9.75
CA SER A 18 4.91 -1.33 -10.29
C SER A 18 6.35 -1.85 -10.49
N GLY A 19 6.49 -3.15 -10.69
CA GLY A 19 7.79 -3.80 -10.91
C GLY A 19 8.58 -4.02 -9.62
N THR A 20 9.89 -4.24 -9.76
CA THR A 20 10.78 -4.55 -8.64
C THR A 20 11.22 -3.30 -7.89
N LEU A 21 10.96 -3.25 -6.59
CA LEU A 21 11.32 -2.13 -5.73
C LEU A 21 12.83 -2.06 -5.49
N SER A 22 13.35 -0.83 -5.53
CA SER A 22 14.75 -0.52 -5.20
C SER A 22 14.91 0.97 -4.82
N GLY A 23 16.01 1.32 -4.17
CA GLY A 23 16.38 2.70 -3.86
C GLY A 23 15.27 3.49 -3.13
N ALA A 24 14.87 4.64 -3.69
CA ALA A 24 13.80 5.48 -3.15
C ALA A 24 12.39 4.83 -3.18
N GLY A 25 12.25 3.63 -3.78
CA GLY A 25 11.04 2.80 -3.76
C GLY A 25 10.74 2.13 -2.43
N LEU A 26 11.66 2.21 -1.45
CA LEU A 26 11.65 1.39 -0.23
C LEU A 26 11.10 2.09 1.02
N ALA A 27 10.69 3.35 0.90
CA ALA A 27 10.04 4.09 1.96
C ALA A 27 8.74 4.68 1.44
N TRP A 28 7.63 4.26 2.03
CA TRP A 28 6.28 4.77 1.77
C TRP A 28 5.77 5.46 3.04
N ASP A 29 5.10 6.58 2.86
CA ASP A 29 4.57 7.38 3.95
C ASP A 29 3.24 8.04 3.56
N SER A 30 2.61 8.72 4.52
CA SER A 30 1.33 9.38 4.34
C SER A 30 1.40 10.71 3.59
N THR A 31 2.52 11.05 2.95
CA THR A 31 2.61 12.28 2.13
C THR A 31 1.95 12.11 0.77
N ALA A 32 1.71 10.87 0.34
CA ALA A 32 0.99 10.52 -0.90
C ALA A 32 0.23 9.20 -0.75
N ILE A 33 -0.81 9.01 -1.57
CA ILE A 33 -1.43 7.69 -1.74
C ILE A 33 -0.46 6.84 -2.57
N ILE A 34 -0.11 5.66 -2.06
CA ILE A 34 0.66 4.68 -2.82
C ILE A 34 -0.30 3.89 -3.70
N ARG A 35 -0.08 3.88 -5.02
CA ARG A 35 -0.93 3.16 -5.96
C ARG A 35 -0.13 2.06 -6.64
N LEU A 36 -0.47 0.80 -6.36
CA LEU A 36 0.11 -0.34 -7.08
C LEU A 36 -0.70 -0.56 -8.36
N THR A 37 -0.12 -0.19 -9.50
CA THR A 37 -0.77 -0.26 -10.82
C THR A 37 -0.44 -1.54 -11.59
N GLY A 38 0.40 -2.39 -11.00
CA GLY A 38 0.78 -3.70 -11.54
C GLY A 38 1.56 -4.50 -10.50
N LEU A 39 1.92 -5.73 -10.88
CA LEU A 39 2.72 -6.61 -10.04
C LEU A 39 3.92 -5.85 -9.45
N THR A 40 4.00 -5.79 -8.13
CA THR A 40 5.07 -5.12 -7.40
C THR A 40 5.83 -6.15 -6.59
N THR A 41 7.16 -6.12 -6.64
CA THR A 41 8.00 -7.09 -5.95
C THR A 41 8.95 -6.41 -4.97
N VAL A 42 8.94 -6.86 -3.72
CA VAL A 42 10.01 -6.60 -2.74
C VAL A 42 11.05 -7.71 -2.91
N PRO A 43 12.22 -7.47 -3.54
CA PRO A 43 13.18 -8.52 -3.83
C PRO A 43 13.87 -9.05 -2.56
N ALA A 44 14.48 -10.23 -2.65
CA ALA A 44 15.23 -10.82 -1.56
C ALA A 44 16.37 -9.88 -1.09
N GLY A 45 16.60 -9.83 0.22
CA GLY A 45 17.60 -8.95 0.84
C GLY A 45 17.20 -7.47 0.92
N VAL A 46 16.02 -7.10 0.41
CA VAL A 46 15.50 -5.73 0.44
C VAL A 46 14.36 -5.61 1.46
N GLN A 47 14.28 -4.45 2.11
CA GLN A 47 13.23 -4.12 3.06
C GLN A 47 12.44 -2.90 2.57
N LEU A 48 11.12 -3.06 2.45
CA LEU A 48 10.16 -1.98 2.28
C LEU A 48 9.65 -1.54 3.67
N THR A 49 9.73 -0.25 3.96
CA THR A 49 9.19 0.35 5.18
C THR A 49 7.99 1.24 4.85
N ILE A 50 6.88 1.04 5.55
CA ILE A 50 5.62 1.75 5.35
C ILE A 50 5.26 2.46 6.65
N GLY A 51 5.25 3.80 6.61
CA GLY A 51 5.02 4.64 7.78
C GLY A 51 3.55 4.72 8.23
N PRO A 52 3.29 5.23 9.44
CA PRO A 52 1.93 5.42 9.96
C PRO A 52 1.05 6.23 9.01
N GLY A 53 -0.24 5.88 8.96
CA GLY A 53 -1.24 6.59 8.15
C GLY A 53 -1.10 6.39 6.63
N THR A 54 -0.17 5.55 6.17
CA THR A 54 0.00 5.29 4.73
C THR A 54 -1.21 4.54 4.17
N ARG A 55 -1.78 5.09 3.10
CA ARG A 55 -2.82 4.43 2.30
C ARG A 55 -2.20 3.83 1.05
N VAL A 56 -2.35 2.52 0.90
CA VAL A 56 -1.93 1.74 -0.26
C VAL A 56 -3.17 1.29 -1.01
N GLU A 57 -3.34 1.78 -2.24
CA GLU A 57 -4.40 1.38 -3.15
C GLU A 57 -3.85 0.43 -4.20
N LEU A 58 -4.54 -0.66 -4.46
CA LEU A 58 -4.16 -1.66 -5.46
C LEU A 58 -5.23 -1.72 -6.54
N GLU A 59 -4.81 -1.72 -7.80
CA GLU A 59 -5.72 -1.97 -8.92
C GLU A 59 -6.23 -3.42 -8.92
N ALA A 60 -7.27 -3.70 -9.72
CA ALA A 60 -7.85 -5.03 -9.86
C ALA A 60 -6.78 -6.10 -10.14
N ASP A 61 -6.87 -7.24 -9.46
CA ASP A 61 -5.98 -8.40 -9.61
C ASP A 61 -4.48 -8.13 -9.36
N VAL A 62 -4.13 -6.92 -8.91
CA VAL A 62 -2.75 -6.55 -8.59
C VAL A 62 -2.34 -7.12 -7.25
N ARG A 63 -1.14 -7.71 -7.21
CA ARG A 63 -0.54 -8.28 -6.01
C ARG A 63 0.81 -7.65 -5.66
N LEU A 64 1.19 -7.79 -4.39
CA LEU A 64 2.52 -7.47 -3.87
C LEU A 64 3.24 -8.78 -3.55
N ASP A 65 4.29 -9.10 -4.31
CA ASP A 65 5.16 -10.25 -4.06
C ASP A 65 6.30 -9.85 -3.10
N VAL A 66 6.34 -10.47 -1.94
CA VAL A 66 7.32 -10.20 -0.88
C VAL A 66 8.32 -11.34 -0.80
N ASN A 67 9.47 -11.18 -1.45
CA ASN A 67 10.62 -12.08 -1.36
C ASN A 67 11.66 -11.57 -0.33
N GLY A 68 11.56 -10.29 0.04
CA GLY A 68 12.39 -9.63 1.05
C GLY A 68 11.65 -9.44 2.38
N ALA A 69 11.57 -8.20 2.84
CA ALA A 69 10.86 -7.83 4.05
C ALA A 69 9.92 -6.63 3.84
N VAL A 70 8.74 -6.68 4.44
CA VAL A 70 7.85 -5.52 4.60
C VAL A 70 7.73 -5.20 6.09
N ILE A 71 7.88 -3.93 6.46
CA ILE A 71 7.64 -3.44 7.82
C ILE A 71 6.64 -2.30 7.75
N CYS A 72 5.45 -2.52 8.30
CA CYS A 72 4.44 -1.49 8.51
C CYS A 72 4.53 -0.96 9.94
N GLY A 73 4.72 0.34 10.08
CA GLY A 73 4.76 1.04 11.37
C GLY A 73 3.47 1.77 11.67
N GLY A 74 2.30 1.15 11.47
CA GLY A 74 1.01 1.77 11.80
C GLY A 74 0.87 2.03 13.30
N THR A 75 -0.05 2.92 13.66
CA THR A 75 -0.52 3.08 15.06
C THR A 75 -2.04 2.97 15.14
N ALA A 76 -2.60 2.93 16.35
CA ALA A 76 -4.05 2.95 16.54
C ALA A 76 -4.70 4.22 15.97
N GLU A 77 -4.01 5.36 16.05
CA GLU A 77 -4.45 6.67 15.56
C GLU A 77 -4.20 6.85 14.06
N ALA A 78 -3.17 6.18 13.52
CA ALA A 78 -2.75 6.29 12.12
C ALA A 78 -2.35 4.91 11.57
N PRO A 79 -3.33 4.03 11.29
CA PRO A 79 -3.04 2.70 10.77
C PRO A 79 -2.54 2.75 9.32
N VAL A 80 -1.85 1.70 8.91
CA VAL A 80 -1.55 1.45 7.49
C VAL A 80 -2.74 0.72 6.87
N VAL A 81 -3.20 1.14 5.69
CA VAL A 81 -4.35 0.51 5.03
C VAL A 81 -4.01 0.11 3.60
N PHE A 82 -4.19 -1.18 3.31
CA PHE A 82 -4.21 -1.73 1.96
C PHE A 82 -5.66 -1.93 1.54
N ALA A 83 -6.04 -1.34 0.41
CA ALA A 83 -7.41 -1.34 -0.08
C ALA A 83 -7.46 -1.42 -1.62
N PRO A 84 -8.56 -1.90 -2.21
CA PRO A 84 -8.74 -1.80 -3.64
C PRO A 84 -8.87 -0.33 -4.05
N ARG A 85 -8.37 0.01 -5.23
CA ARG A 85 -8.55 1.34 -5.82
C ARG A 85 -10.03 1.61 -6.12
N ARG A 86 -10.75 0.58 -6.57
CA ARG A 86 -12.20 0.62 -6.80
C ARG A 86 -12.89 -0.41 -5.90
N PRO A 87 -13.89 -0.03 -5.09
CA PRO A 87 -14.49 -0.96 -4.10
C PRO A 87 -15.09 -2.25 -4.66
N ASP A 88 -15.48 -2.25 -5.94
CA ASP A 88 -16.07 -3.37 -6.67
C ASP A 88 -15.04 -4.24 -7.42
N GLN A 89 -13.76 -3.87 -7.35
CA GLN A 89 -12.67 -4.55 -8.04
C GLN A 89 -11.66 -5.03 -7.00
N PRO A 90 -11.76 -6.28 -6.52
CA PRO A 90 -10.81 -6.79 -5.56
C PRO A 90 -9.40 -6.80 -6.16
N TRP A 91 -8.41 -6.47 -5.34
CA TRP A 91 -7.01 -6.69 -5.69
C TRP A 91 -6.63 -8.14 -5.40
N GLY A 92 -5.46 -8.57 -5.83
CA GLY A 92 -4.97 -9.94 -5.58
C GLY A 92 -4.58 -10.13 -4.11
N GLU A 93 -3.31 -10.40 -3.87
CA GLU A 93 -2.80 -10.80 -2.56
C GLU A 93 -1.51 -10.05 -2.16
N VAL A 94 -1.15 -10.14 -0.88
CA VAL A 94 0.23 -9.88 -0.44
C VAL A 94 0.90 -11.23 -0.24
N ASN A 95 1.52 -11.70 -1.31
CA ASN A 95 2.11 -13.02 -1.38
C ASN A 95 3.50 -13.01 -0.73
N HIS A 96 3.77 -13.96 0.16
CA HIS A 96 5.08 -14.14 0.76
C HIS A 96 5.65 -15.50 0.34
N ASP A 97 6.51 -15.50 -0.67
CA ASP A 97 7.27 -16.68 -1.06
C ASP A 97 8.72 -16.53 -0.58
N GLN A 98 8.99 -17.01 0.63
CA GLN A 98 10.26 -16.87 1.39
C GLN A 98 10.51 -15.52 2.08
N GLY A 99 9.70 -14.49 1.81
CA GLY A 99 9.80 -13.20 2.50
C GLY A 99 9.11 -13.16 3.86
N ARG A 100 9.24 -12.02 4.56
CA ARG A 100 8.59 -11.76 5.86
C ARG A 100 7.84 -10.44 5.89
N GLY A 101 6.80 -10.37 6.72
CA GLY A 101 6.04 -9.14 6.97
C GLY A 101 5.85 -8.88 8.46
N ASP A 102 6.07 -7.63 8.86
CA ASP A 102 5.58 -7.06 10.12
C ASP A 102 4.46 -6.08 9.78
N TYR A 103 3.25 -6.37 10.27
CA TYR A 103 2.00 -5.69 9.92
C TYR A 103 1.38 -5.00 11.13
N THR A 104 2.20 -4.27 11.88
CA THR A 104 1.77 -3.53 13.06
C THR A 104 0.73 -2.46 12.70
N TYR A 105 -0.47 -2.57 13.27
CA TYR A 105 -1.67 -1.76 12.96
C TYR A 105 -1.92 -1.59 11.45
N THR A 106 -1.85 -2.71 10.72
CA THR A 106 -2.15 -2.76 9.29
C THR A 106 -3.49 -3.42 9.02
N PHE A 107 -4.30 -2.83 8.15
CA PHE A 107 -5.55 -3.41 7.68
C PHE A 107 -5.46 -3.75 6.20
N PHE A 108 -5.91 -4.95 5.85
CA PHE A 108 -6.10 -5.40 4.48
C PHE A 108 -7.60 -5.49 4.22
N THR A 109 -8.08 -4.82 3.16
CA THR A 109 -9.49 -4.80 2.79
C THR A 109 -9.63 -5.07 1.31
N GLY A 110 -10.66 -5.82 0.90
CA GLY A 110 -11.01 -6.03 -0.51
C GLY A 110 -9.94 -6.72 -1.36
N GLY A 111 -9.11 -7.58 -0.77
CA GLY A 111 -8.19 -8.46 -1.53
C GLY A 111 -8.83 -9.83 -1.86
N GLY A 112 -8.07 -10.69 -2.54
CA GLY A 112 -8.49 -12.05 -2.95
C GLY A 112 -9.21 -12.12 -4.30
N GLY A 113 -8.86 -11.22 -5.23
CA GLY A 113 -9.37 -11.19 -6.61
C GLY A 113 -8.64 -12.11 -7.61
N ASP A 114 -7.72 -12.95 -7.14
CA ASP A 114 -6.86 -13.83 -7.94
C ASP A 114 -7.49 -15.16 -8.38
#